data_AF-A0A4R5XE33-F1
#
_entry.id   AF-A0A4R5XE33-F1
#
_cell.length_a   1.000
_cell.length_b   1.000
_cell.length_c   1.000
_cell.angle_alpha   90.00
_cell.angle_beta   90.00
_cell.angle_gamma   90.00
#
_symmetry.space_group_name_H-M   'P 1'
#
loop_
_entity.id
_entity.type
_entity.pdbx_description
1 polymer ?
#
loop_
_entity_poly.entity_id
_entity_poly.type
_entity_poly.pdbx_seq_one_letter_code
_entity_poly.pdbx_strand_id
1 'polypeptide(L)'
;MTAVRALLVAAGVALAAYGALLLVDDPPAVLMRIVLWAAAGVVLHDVVFAPVCAALGFAGRRLVPVGWRAPAAIAALCSVVLALVAVPVYDKPGMRPDNMTVLDRNYVAGFWIALAVIWACVPLAVLAKRFLPVREDQVVHGQRADDVERQPPAV
;
A
#
# COMPACT_ATOMS: atom_id res chain seq x y z
N MET A 1 -22.76 11.59 -16.65
CA MET A 1 -21.40 11.06 -16.37
C MET A 1 -20.42 12.21 -16.51
N THR A 2 -19.51 12.45 -15.56
CA THR A 2 -18.48 13.50 -15.71
C THR A 2 -17.49 13.09 -16.80
N ALA A 3 -16.94 14.06 -17.56
CA ALA A 3 -16.00 13.79 -18.65
C ALA A 3 -14.79 12.97 -18.20
N VAL A 4 -14.25 13.26 -17.01
CA VAL A 4 -13.16 12.49 -16.38
C VAL A 4 -13.54 11.03 -16.18
N ARG A 5 -14.75 10.75 -15.70
CA ARG A 5 -15.20 9.37 -15.48
C ARG A 5 -15.35 8.61 -16.81
N ALA A 6 -15.86 9.27 -17.84
CA ALA A 6 -15.95 8.68 -19.17
C ALA A 6 -14.56 8.35 -19.75
N LEU A 7 -13.58 9.26 -19.57
CA LEU A 7 -12.20 9.04 -19.98
C LEU A 7 -11.55 7.87 -19.24
N LEU A 8 -11.74 7.76 -17.92
CA LEU A 8 -11.21 6.65 -17.14
C LEU A 8 -11.80 5.30 -17.57
N VAL A 9 -13.12 5.26 -17.82
CA VAL A 9 -13.78 4.05 -18.32
C VAL A 9 -13.24 3.69 -19.72
N ALA A 10 -13.15 4.65 -20.63
CA ALA A 10 -12.63 4.41 -21.98
C ALA A 10 -11.18 3.92 -21.94
N ALA A 11 -10.33 4.53 -21.12
CA ALA A 11 -8.94 4.11 -20.92
C ALA A 11 -8.85 2.69 -20.34
N GLY A 12 -9.66 2.38 -19.32
CA GLY A 12 -9.69 1.04 -18.72
C GLY A 12 -10.12 -0.04 -19.72
N VAL A 13 -11.17 0.23 -20.50
CA VAL A 13 -11.64 -0.69 -21.55
C VAL A 13 -10.58 -0.86 -22.64
N ALA A 14 -9.94 0.23 -23.10
CA ALA A 14 -8.89 0.17 -24.10
C ALA A 14 -7.69 -0.66 -23.62
N LEU A 15 -7.26 -0.48 -22.36
CA LEU A 15 -6.18 -1.26 -21.76
C LEU A 15 -6.55 -2.74 -21.61
N ALA A 16 -7.79 -3.04 -21.19
CA ALA A 16 -8.26 -4.43 -21.09
C ALA A 16 -8.33 -5.12 -22.46
N ALA A 17 -8.84 -4.43 -23.48
CA ALA A 17 -8.89 -4.94 -24.85
C ALA A 17 -7.48 -5.16 -25.42
N TYR A 18 -6.57 -4.21 -25.20
CA TYR A 18 -5.17 -4.33 -25.62
C TYR A 18 -4.47 -5.51 -24.92
N GLY A 19 -4.70 -5.68 -23.61
CA GLY A 19 -4.24 -6.85 -22.87
C GLY A 19 -4.79 -8.15 -23.45
N ALA A 20 -6.09 -8.24 -23.72
CA ALA A 20 -6.70 -9.43 -24.31
C ALA A 20 -6.12 -9.75 -25.71
N LEU A 21 -5.85 -8.73 -26.53
CA LEU A 21 -5.22 -8.88 -27.84
C LEU A 21 -3.81 -9.50 -27.73
N LEU A 22 -3.02 -9.12 -26.72
CA LEU A 22 -1.70 -9.69 -26.47
C LEU A 22 -1.74 -11.19 -26.13
N LEU A 23 -2.88 -11.70 -25.67
CA LEU A 23 -3.06 -13.09 -25.25
C LEU A 23 -3.66 -13.98 -26.35
N VAL A 24 -4.11 -13.43 -27.48
CA VAL A 24 -4.85 -14.18 -28.52
C VAL A 24 -4.01 -15.32 -29.11
N ASP A 25 -2.72 -15.10 -29.28
CA ASP A 25 -1.81 -16.07 -29.90
C ASP A 25 -1.19 -17.05 -28.88
N ASP A 26 -1.50 -16.90 -27.59
CA ASP A 26 -0.95 -17.75 -26.54
C ASP A 26 -1.60 -19.15 -26.53
N PRO A 27 -0.83 -20.23 -26.31
CA PRO A 27 -1.38 -21.56 -26.16
C PRO A 27 -2.40 -21.66 -25.00
N PRO A 28 -3.44 -22.50 -25.10
CA PRO A 28 -4.45 -22.66 -24.04
C PRO A 28 -3.87 -22.99 -22.67
N ALA A 29 -2.75 -23.72 -22.62
CA ALA A 29 -2.04 -24.04 -21.38
C ALA A 29 -1.45 -22.80 -20.70
N VAL A 30 -1.00 -21.80 -21.46
CA VAL A 30 -0.49 -20.51 -20.94
C VAL A 30 -1.65 -19.68 -20.41
N LEU A 31 -2.75 -19.57 -21.17
CA LEU A 31 -3.97 -18.89 -20.74
C LEU A 31 -4.50 -19.46 -19.42
N MET A 32 -4.52 -20.79 -19.29
CA MET A 32 -4.96 -21.45 -18.06
C MET A 32 -4.04 -21.11 -16.87
N ARG A 33 -2.73 -21.01 -17.08
CA ARG A 33 -1.77 -20.59 -16.03
C ARG A 33 -2.01 -19.15 -15.60
N ILE A 34 -2.29 -18.25 -16.54
CA ILE A 34 -2.62 -16.84 -16.25
C ILE A 34 -3.88 -16.76 -15.41
N VAL A 35 -4.95 -17.45 -15.83
CA VAL A 35 -6.23 -17.50 -15.08
C VAL A 35 -6.02 -18.07 -13.68
N LEU A 36 -5.28 -19.19 -13.57
CA LEU A 36 -5.00 -19.81 -12.28
C LEU A 36 -4.20 -18.89 -11.36
N TRP A 37 -3.19 -18.20 -11.89
CA TRP A 37 -2.38 -17.26 -11.13
C TRP A 37 -3.21 -16.05 -10.66
N ALA A 38 -4.05 -15.49 -11.55
CA ALA A 38 -4.94 -14.38 -11.21
C ALA A 38 -5.96 -14.79 -10.13
N ALA A 39 -6.60 -15.95 -10.29
CA ALA A 39 -7.55 -16.47 -9.31
C ALA A 39 -6.89 -16.79 -7.97
N ALA A 40 -5.71 -17.44 -8.00
CA ALA A 40 -4.94 -17.74 -6.79
C ALA A 40 -4.54 -16.45 -6.05
N GLY A 41 -4.15 -15.40 -6.77
CA GLY A 41 -3.85 -14.09 -6.19
C GLY A 41 -5.04 -13.47 -5.47
N VAL A 42 -6.23 -13.47 -6.08
CA VAL A 42 -7.48 -12.97 -5.46
C VAL A 42 -7.84 -13.78 -4.22
N VAL A 43 -7.83 -15.12 -4.33
CA VAL A 43 -8.15 -16.00 -3.20
C VAL A 43 -7.17 -15.80 -2.04
N LEU A 44 -5.86 -15.76 -2.33
CA LEU A 44 -4.84 -15.51 -1.32
C LEU A 44 -5.05 -14.14 -0.64
N HIS A 45 -5.38 -13.10 -1.43
CA HIS A 45 -5.62 -11.77 -0.90
C HIS A 45 -6.83 -11.73 0.05
N ASP A 46 -7.98 -12.22 -0.40
CA ASP A 46 -9.24 -12.07 0.32
C ASP A 46 -9.36 -13.03 1.50
N VAL A 47 -8.78 -14.22 1.39
CA VAL A 47 -8.85 -15.25 2.45
C VAL A 47 -7.70 -15.15 3.43
N VAL A 48 -6.53 -14.66 3.02
CA VAL A 48 -5.34 -14.61 3.89
C VAL A 48 -4.96 -13.18 4.26
N PHE A 49 -4.69 -12.33 3.27
CA PHE A 49 -4.20 -10.97 3.56
C PHE A 49 -5.25 -10.13 4.28
N ALA A 50 -6.50 -10.10 3.81
CA ALA A 50 -7.54 -9.26 4.41
C ALA A 50 -7.82 -9.66 5.88
N PRO A 51 -8.00 -10.95 6.24
CA PRO A 51 -8.22 -11.34 7.63
C PRO A 51 -7.01 -11.12 8.52
N VAL A 52 -5.79 -11.39 8.03
CA VAL A 52 -4.55 -11.13 8.80
C VAL A 52 -4.39 -9.63 9.06
N CYS A 53 -4.59 -8.79 8.04
CA CYS A 53 -4.55 -7.33 8.19
C CYS A 53 -5.61 -6.84 9.19
N ALA A 54 -6.83 -7.38 9.15
CA ALA A 54 -7.88 -7.04 10.09
C ALA A 54 -7.51 -7.45 11.53
N ALA A 55 -6.99 -8.66 11.71
CA ALA A 55 -6.54 -9.16 13.02
C ALA A 55 -5.38 -8.33 13.58
N LEU A 56 -4.37 -8.02 12.76
CA LEU A 56 -3.24 -7.18 13.15
C LEU A 56 -3.68 -5.74 13.45
N GLY A 57 -4.60 -5.17 12.67
CA GLY A 57 -5.17 -3.86 12.92
C GLY A 57 -5.95 -3.83 14.24
N PHE A 58 -6.74 -4.87 14.52
CA PHE A 58 -7.47 -5.01 15.79
C PHE A 58 -6.52 -5.17 16.98
N ALA A 59 -5.53 -6.05 16.88
CA ALA A 59 -4.51 -6.24 17.91
C ALA A 59 -3.69 -4.97 18.13
N GLY A 60 -3.27 -4.29 17.06
CA GLY A 60 -2.54 -3.03 17.10
C GLY A 60 -3.32 -1.92 17.80
N ARG A 61 -4.65 -1.87 17.66
CA ARG A 61 -5.48 -0.93 18.44
C ARG A 61 -5.43 -1.19 19.94
N ARG A 62 -5.23 -2.43 20.38
CA ARG A 62 -5.12 -2.77 21.81
C ARG A 62 -3.70 -2.64 22.36
N LEU A 63 -2.70 -2.98 21.55
CA LEU A 63 -1.30 -3.10 21.97
C LEU A 63 -0.48 -1.82 21.74
N VAL A 64 -0.83 -1.00 20.74
CA VAL A 64 -0.02 0.15 20.31
C VAL A 64 -0.65 1.48 20.77
N PRO A 65 0.11 2.37 21.43
CA PRO A 65 -0.35 3.71 21.80
C PRO A 65 -0.83 4.52 20.60
N VAL A 66 -1.87 5.35 20.77
CA VAL A 66 -2.54 6.08 19.68
C VAL A 66 -1.56 6.84 18.78
N GLY A 67 -0.58 7.56 19.36
CA GLY A 67 0.40 8.34 18.61
C GLY A 67 1.35 7.51 17.73
N TRP A 68 1.48 6.21 18.01
CA TRP A 68 2.39 5.29 17.32
C TRP A 68 1.69 4.44 16.26
N ARG A 69 0.34 4.36 16.28
CA ARG A 69 -0.43 3.45 15.41
C ARG A 69 -0.19 3.71 13.92
N ALA A 70 -0.32 4.96 13.48
CA ALA A 70 -0.15 5.32 12.08
C ALA A 70 1.27 5.03 11.54
N PRO A 71 2.36 5.53 12.16
CA PRO A 71 3.71 5.23 11.67
C PRO A 71 4.05 3.75 11.76
N ALA A 72 3.59 3.02 12.80
CA ALA A 72 3.79 1.58 12.90
C ALA A 72 3.05 0.80 11.80
N ALA A 73 1.83 1.19 11.45
CA ALA A 73 1.07 0.57 10.37
C ALA A 73 1.76 0.78 9.00
N ILE A 74 2.29 1.97 8.75
CA ILE A 74 3.07 2.27 7.54
C ILE A 74 4.34 1.41 7.50
N ALA A 75 5.09 1.34 8.60
CA ALA A 75 6.29 0.52 8.68
C ALA A 75 5.99 -0.98 8.47
N ALA A 76 4.89 -1.48 9.02
CA ALA A 76 4.44 -2.86 8.80
C ALA A 76 4.11 -3.11 7.33
N LEU A 77 3.37 -2.20 6.67
CA LEU A 77 3.06 -2.30 5.24
C LEU A 77 4.35 -2.31 4.40
N CYS A 78 5.27 -1.37 4.65
CA CYS A 78 6.56 -1.31 3.96
C CYS A 78 7.37 -2.60 4.18
N SER A 79 7.30 -3.20 5.37
CA SER A 79 7.98 -4.46 5.68
C SER A 79 7.43 -5.63 4.84
N VAL A 80 6.10 -5.72 4.70
CA VAL A 80 5.46 -6.74 3.85
C VAL A 80 5.83 -6.56 2.38
N VAL A 81 5.77 -5.33 1.87
CA VAL A 81 6.16 -5.03 0.48
C VAL A 81 7.64 -5.36 0.24
N LEU A 82 8.52 -4.97 1.17
CA LEU A 82 9.94 -5.28 1.10
C LEU A 82 10.16 -6.80 1.08
N ALA A 83 9.46 -7.57 1.91
CA ALA A 83 9.54 -9.02 1.92
C ALA A 83 9.12 -9.63 0.58
N LEU A 84 7.98 -9.20 0.02
CA LEU A 84 7.48 -9.70 -1.27
C LEU A 84 8.47 -9.43 -2.41
N VAL A 85 9.07 -8.23 -2.47
CA VAL A 85 10.06 -7.88 -3.50
C VAL A 85 11.40 -8.58 -3.27
N ALA A 86 11.73 -8.94 -2.02
CA ALA A 86 12.96 -9.65 -1.70
C ALA A 86 12.92 -11.14 -2.09
N VAL A 87 11.75 -11.80 -2.06
CA VAL A 87 11.58 -13.23 -2.41
C VAL A 87 12.38 -13.67 -3.66
N PRO A 88 12.27 -13.03 -4.83
CA PRO A 88 12.96 -13.49 -6.04
C PRO A 88 14.50 -13.40 -5.99
N VAL A 89 15.07 -12.61 -5.08
CA VAL A 89 16.51 -12.34 -5.01
C VAL A 89 17.18 -12.83 -3.73
N TYR A 90 16.39 -13.23 -2.72
CA TYR A 90 16.87 -13.50 -1.37
C TYR A 90 17.97 -14.57 -1.33
N ASP A 91 17.70 -15.72 -1.93
CA ASP A 91 18.64 -16.85 -2.04
C ASP A 91 19.47 -16.80 -3.33
N LYS A 92 19.38 -15.69 -4.05
CA LYS A 92 20.09 -15.46 -5.31
C LYS A 92 19.90 -16.58 -6.36
N PRO A 93 18.66 -17.01 -6.66
CA PRO A 93 18.41 -18.05 -7.67
C PRO A 93 18.86 -17.55 -9.04
N GLY A 94 19.90 -18.17 -9.61
CA GLY A 94 20.49 -17.74 -10.90
C GLY A 94 21.85 -17.06 -10.79
N MET A 95 22.49 -17.06 -9.61
CA MET A 95 23.90 -16.72 -9.47
C MET A 95 24.77 -17.52 -10.43
N ARG A 96 25.62 -16.81 -11.16
CA ARG A 96 26.52 -17.36 -12.17
C ARG A 96 27.96 -17.20 -11.71
N PRO A 97 28.68 -18.30 -11.39
CA PRO A 97 30.08 -18.22 -10.96
C PRO A 97 31.00 -17.57 -12.01
N ASP A 98 30.62 -17.66 -13.27
CA ASP A 98 31.30 -17.09 -14.44
C ASP A 98 31.01 -15.58 -14.64
N ASN A 99 30.00 -15.02 -13.97
CA ASN A 99 29.68 -13.60 -14.05
C ASN A 99 29.38 -13.01 -12.68
N MET A 100 30.42 -12.44 -12.07
CA MET A 100 30.37 -11.85 -10.73
C MET A 100 29.53 -10.57 -10.60
N THR A 101 28.91 -10.08 -11.68
CA THR A 101 28.02 -8.89 -11.63
C THR A 101 26.54 -9.24 -11.43
N VAL A 102 26.15 -10.49 -11.67
CA VAL A 102 24.77 -10.95 -11.47
C VAL A 102 24.59 -11.32 -10.00
N LEU A 103 23.60 -10.73 -9.32
CA LEU A 103 23.26 -11.04 -7.91
C LEU A 103 24.45 -10.94 -6.93
N ASP A 104 25.37 -10.02 -7.21
CA ASP A 104 26.61 -9.80 -6.45
C ASP A 104 26.39 -9.33 -5.00
N ARG A 105 25.27 -8.64 -4.73
CA ARG A 105 24.98 -8.03 -3.42
C ARG A 105 24.62 -9.04 -2.34
N ASN A 106 24.88 -8.68 -1.09
CA ASN A 106 24.36 -9.43 0.06
C ASN A 106 22.89 -9.03 0.32
N TYR A 107 21.95 -9.72 -0.33
CA TYR A 107 20.51 -9.44 -0.22
C TYR A 107 19.95 -9.73 1.17
N VAL A 108 20.49 -10.71 1.89
CA VAL A 108 20.09 -11.00 3.28
C VAL A 108 20.43 -9.81 4.17
N ALA A 109 21.68 -9.31 4.12
CA ALA A 109 22.08 -8.12 4.86
C ALA A 109 21.29 -6.89 4.42
N GLY A 110 21.14 -6.68 3.10
CA GLY A 110 20.37 -5.57 2.55
C GLY A 110 18.91 -5.55 3.01
N PHE A 111 18.26 -6.71 3.06
CA PHE A 111 16.89 -6.86 3.56
C PHE A 111 16.78 -6.46 5.03
N TRP A 112 17.64 -7.01 5.90
CA TRP A 112 17.60 -6.70 7.33
C TRP A 112 17.98 -5.25 7.63
N ILE A 113 18.94 -4.67 6.89
CA ILE A 113 19.29 -3.24 7.00
C ILE A 113 18.10 -2.38 6.58
N ALA A 114 17.48 -2.65 5.43
CA ALA A 114 16.32 -1.90 4.97
C ALA A 114 15.14 -2.00 5.96
N LEU A 115 14.89 -3.19 6.49
CA LEU A 115 13.88 -3.41 7.52
C LEU A 115 14.19 -2.59 8.79
N ALA A 116 15.44 -2.58 9.24
CA ALA A 116 15.85 -1.78 10.39
C ALA A 116 15.65 -0.28 10.14
N VAL A 117 15.98 0.23 8.95
CA VAL A 117 15.74 1.63 8.56
C VAL A 117 14.24 1.96 8.59
N ILE A 118 13.39 1.10 8.01
CA ILE A 118 11.93 1.29 8.02
C ILE A 118 11.40 1.43 9.46
N TRP A 119 11.83 0.54 10.36
CA TRP A 119 11.37 0.58 11.75
C TRP A 119 11.99 1.71 12.57
N ALA A 120 13.21 2.15 12.25
CA ALA A 120 13.81 3.35 12.84
C ALA A 120 13.03 4.63 12.49
N CYS A 121 12.35 4.69 11.34
CA CYS A 121 11.49 5.81 10.98
C CYS A 121 10.27 5.96 11.91
N VAL A 122 9.82 4.91 12.58
CA VAL A 122 8.64 4.95 13.48
C VAL A 122 8.84 5.90 14.67
N PRO A 123 9.86 5.69 15.55
CA PRO A 123 10.10 6.61 16.66
C PRO A 123 10.48 8.01 16.17
N LEU A 124 11.19 8.13 15.04
CA LEU A 124 11.53 9.43 14.43
C LEU A 124 10.27 10.21 14.02
N ALA A 125 9.29 9.54 13.40
CA ALA A 125 8.02 10.17 13.02
C ALA A 125 7.21 10.62 14.25
N VAL A 126 7.18 9.81 15.31
CA VAL A 126 6.53 10.17 16.57
C VAL A 126 7.20 11.38 17.21
N LEU A 127 8.54 11.39 17.22
CA LEU A 127 9.33 12.49 17.78
C LEU A 127 9.14 13.78 16.96
N ALA A 128 9.15 13.68 15.64
CA ALA A 128 8.93 14.81 14.74
C ALA A 128 7.55 15.46 14.98
N LYS A 129 6.49 14.66 15.17
CA LYS A 129 5.15 15.18 15.51
C LYS A 129 5.10 15.91 16.86
N ARG A 130 5.98 15.54 17.80
CA ARG A 130 6.06 16.22 19.10
C ARG A 130 6.76 17.58 19.00
N PHE A 131 7.71 17.72 18.08
CA PHE A 131 8.50 18.94 17.91
C PHE A 131 7.98 19.89 16.83
N LEU A 132 7.20 19.38 15.87
CA LEU A 132 6.53 20.15 14.85
C LEU A 132 5.06 20.29 15.28
N PRO A 133 4.68 21.32 16.06
CA PRO A 133 3.28 21.64 16.26
C PRO A 133 2.70 21.90 14.88
N VAL A 134 1.98 20.92 14.34
CA VAL A 134 1.12 21.13 13.19
C VAL A 134 0.15 22.21 13.66
N ARG A 135 0.34 23.42 13.14
CA ARG A 135 -0.60 24.52 13.25
C ARG A 135 -1.88 23.99 12.63
N GLU A 136 -2.75 23.39 13.44
CA GLU A 136 -4.12 23.09 13.04
C GLU A 136 -4.81 24.45 12.87
N ASP A 137 -4.70 24.94 11.64
CA ASP A 137 -5.66 25.76 10.92
C ASP A 137 -6.83 26.28 11.76
N GLN A 138 -6.62 27.48 12.31
CA GLN A 138 -7.62 28.40 12.83
C GLN A 138 -8.83 28.63 11.89
N VAL A 139 -8.78 28.17 10.64
CA VAL A 139 -9.81 28.37 9.62
C VAL A 139 -11.02 27.43 9.73
N VAL A 140 -10.97 26.32 10.47
CA VAL A 140 -12.14 25.42 10.61
C VAL A 140 -13.10 25.82 11.74
N HIS A 141 -12.64 26.62 12.71
CA HIS A 141 -13.49 27.09 13.81
C HIS A 141 -14.29 28.38 13.51
N GLY A 142 -14.01 29.06 12.39
CA GLY A 142 -14.72 30.28 11.97
C GLY A 142 -16.02 30.05 11.20
N GLN A 143 -16.39 28.81 10.90
CA GLN A 143 -17.66 28.45 10.26
C GLN A 143 -18.47 27.53 11.17
N ARG A 144 -18.77 27.99 12.38
CA ARG A 144 -19.82 27.38 13.19
C ARG A 144 -21.15 27.89 12.65
N ALA A 145 -22.10 27.00 12.41
CA ALA A 145 -23.44 27.31 11.88
C ALA A 145 -24.34 28.12 12.84
N ASP A 146 -23.75 28.81 13.83
CA ASP A 146 -24.45 29.62 14.83
C ASP A 146 -24.64 31.08 14.36
N ASP A 147 -24.00 31.49 13.25
CA ASP A 147 -24.12 32.83 12.63
C ASP A 147 -25.29 32.96 11.64
N VAL A 148 -26.28 32.04 11.68
CA VAL A 148 -27.53 32.22 10.93
C VAL A 148 -28.41 33.18 11.72
N GLU A 149 -28.39 34.44 11.31
CA GLU A 149 -29.24 35.54 11.79
C GLU A 149 -30.66 35.07 12.10
N ARG A 150 -31.09 35.20 13.36
CA ARG A 150 -32.46 34.83 13.79
C ARG A 150 -33.47 35.63 12.97
N GLN A 151 -34.36 34.92 12.31
CA GLN A 151 -35.50 35.47 11.58
C GLN A 151 -36.35 36.37 12.52
N PRO A 152 -36.64 37.63 12.15
CA PRO A 152 -37.38 38.54 13.01
C PRO A 152 -38.84 38.09 13.18
N PRO A 153 -39.46 38.38 14.33
CA PRO A 153 -40.81 37.92 14.63
C PRO A 153 -41.83 38.52 13.67
N ALA A 154 -42.78 37.70 13.23
CA ALA A 154 -43.91 38.12 12.42
C ALA A 154 -44.82 39.06 13.23
N VAL A 155 -45.19 40.17 12.61
CA VAL A 155 -46.09 41.22 13.15
C VAL A 155 -47.51 40.69 13.28
#